data_AF-A0A9Q5ZGC0-F1
#
_entry.id   AF-A0A9Q5ZGC0-F1
#
_cell.length_a   1.000
_cell.length_b   1.000
_cell.length_c   1.000
_cell.angle_alpha   90.00
_cell.angle_beta   90.00
_cell.angle_gamma   90.00
#
_symmetry.space_group_name_H-M   'P 1'
#
loop_
_entity.id
_entity.type
_entity.pdbx_description
1 polymer ?
#
loop_
_entity_poly.entity_id
_entity_poly.type
_entity_poly.pdbx_seq_one_letter_code
_entity_poly.pdbx_strand_id
1 'polypeptide(L)'
;MGIKKIYRAWLEAKQEVIQALAIPHLVKISVDKLQMTFKTENQSSELNAIALGLDYEVQHNIQTIELLQAHPKSQNSRLKNTSGKTNFHLIESELSSAIAYYLVDSNQKSGEGIGLEVVSHPDEVFDDDQIAINSEGRIYISKNVKDKIVKVRTPVIYPRQVIVMQNDLEQIIAHLVCLSETGNVEYLEIKGNLEQNKGVSAKNKLTTIKINIVEKRVEVLD
;
A
#
# COMPACT_ATOMS: atom_id res chain seq x y z
N MET A 1 7.47 32.10 -17.91
CA MET A 1 8.30 31.02 -18.47
C MET A 1 7.49 29.74 -18.38
N GLY A 2 6.93 29.29 -19.50
CA GLY A 2 6.08 28.10 -19.57
C GLY A 2 6.90 26.89 -20.01
N ILE A 3 6.96 25.86 -19.18
CA ILE A 3 7.58 24.58 -19.58
C ILE A 3 6.71 23.96 -20.68
N LYS A 4 7.30 23.69 -21.87
CA LYS A 4 6.54 23.19 -23.03
C LYS A 4 6.21 21.70 -22.91
N LYS A 5 7.09 20.89 -22.30
CA LYS A 5 6.85 19.44 -22.16
C LYS A 5 7.67 18.81 -21.03
N ILE A 6 6.98 18.17 -20.09
CA ILE A 6 7.58 17.28 -19.09
C ILE A 6 7.76 15.90 -19.72
N TYR A 7 8.95 15.32 -19.59
CA TYR A 7 9.26 13.96 -20.06
C TYR A 7 9.23 12.95 -18.91
N ARG A 8 9.80 13.35 -17.77
CA ARG A 8 9.87 12.52 -16.58
C ARG A 8 9.72 13.40 -15.35
N ALA A 9 9.02 12.90 -14.35
CA ALA A 9 9.05 13.51 -13.03
C ALA A 9 8.86 12.46 -11.93
N TRP A 10 9.57 12.65 -10.82
CA TRP A 10 9.53 11.79 -9.63
C TRP A 10 9.65 12.63 -8.36
N LEU A 11 9.42 12.00 -7.22
CA LEU A 11 9.52 12.63 -5.91
C LEU A 11 10.61 11.97 -5.08
N GLU A 12 11.22 12.79 -4.25
CA GLU A 12 12.08 12.41 -3.15
C GLU A 12 11.48 12.98 -1.86
N ALA A 13 11.42 12.16 -0.83
CA ALA A 13 11.04 12.56 0.51
C ALA A 13 11.96 11.85 1.51
N LYS A 14 12.39 12.56 2.55
CA LYS A 14 13.31 12.02 3.58
C LYS A 14 14.58 11.41 2.97
N GLN A 15 15.12 12.04 1.92
CA GLN A 15 16.33 11.59 1.17
C GLN A 15 16.16 10.27 0.40
N GLU A 16 14.92 9.80 0.21
CA GLU A 16 14.63 8.60 -0.56
C GLU A 16 13.76 8.90 -1.78
N VAL A 17 14.15 8.34 -2.92
CA VAL A 17 13.34 8.38 -4.14
C VAL A 17 12.13 7.48 -3.96
N ILE A 18 10.95 8.06 -4.07
CA ILE A 18 9.69 7.33 -4.00
C ILE A 18 9.52 6.57 -5.30
N GLN A 19 9.25 5.26 -5.20
CA GLN A 19 9.06 4.37 -6.35
C GLN A 19 7.71 4.65 -7.04
N ALA A 20 7.63 5.78 -7.72
CA ALA A 20 6.50 6.21 -8.53
C ALA A 20 6.91 7.36 -9.45
N LEU A 21 6.42 7.30 -10.69
CA LEU A 21 6.62 8.36 -11.68
C LEU A 21 5.30 9.11 -11.90
N ALA A 22 5.39 10.43 -11.96
CA ALA A 22 4.24 11.27 -12.31
C ALA A 22 3.88 11.09 -13.79
N ILE A 23 2.59 11.24 -14.09
CA ILE A 23 2.06 11.24 -15.45
C ILE A 23 2.48 12.57 -16.10
N PRO A 24 3.35 12.58 -17.13
CA PRO A 24 4.03 13.83 -17.53
C PRO A 24 3.09 14.95 -18.00
N HIS A 25 2.02 14.62 -18.72
CA HIS A 25 1.03 15.62 -19.19
C HIS A 25 0.08 16.12 -18.10
N LEU A 26 0.15 15.57 -16.88
CA LEU A 26 -0.62 16.02 -15.71
C LEU A 26 0.25 16.76 -14.69
N VAL A 27 1.52 16.99 -15.01
CA VAL A 27 2.40 17.85 -14.22
C VAL A 27 2.15 19.31 -14.62
N LYS A 28 1.84 20.16 -13.64
CA LYS A 28 1.59 21.59 -13.83
C LYS A 28 2.50 22.40 -12.91
N ILE A 29 3.19 23.37 -13.47
CA ILE A 29 4.10 24.24 -12.73
C ILE A 29 3.71 25.72 -12.93
N SER A 30 3.60 26.46 -11.84
CA SER A 30 3.51 27.92 -11.80
C SER A 30 4.77 28.50 -11.15
N VAL A 31 4.76 29.80 -10.87
CA VAL A 31 5.87 30.48 -10.16
C VAL A 31 6.02 29.95 -8.74
N ASP A 32 4.90 29.68 -8.08
CA ASP A 32 4.79 29.39 -6.64
C ASP A 32 4.33 27.96 -6.35
N LYS A 33 3.82 27.22 -7.35
CA LYS A 33 3.21 25.91 -7.15
C LYS A 33 3.66 24.88 -8.16
N LEU A 34 3.73 23.64 -7.70
CA LEU A 34 3.89 22.45 -8.52
C LEU A 34 2.78 21.46 -8.19
N GLN A 35 2.08 20.97 -9.20
CA GLN A 35 1.12 19.88 -9.09
C GLN A 35 1.62 18.69 -9.89
N MET A 36 1.60 17.51 -9.28
CA MET A 36 2.01 16.25 -9.89
C MET A 36 0.95 15.18 -9.65
N THR A 37 0.51 14.51 -10.70
CA THR A 37 -0.45 13.39 -10.61
C THR A 37 0.24 12.09 -10.98
N PHE A 38 0.03 11.04 -10.18
CA PHE A 38 0.66 9.74 -10.29
C PHE A 38 -0.40 8.65 -10.46
N LYS A 39 -0.12 7.58 -11.23
CA LYS A 39 -1.01 6.41 -11.37
C LYS A 39 -0.92 5.50 -10.13
N THR A 40 -2.02 5.26 -9.42
CA THR A 40 -2.01 4.49 -8.15
C THR A 40 -1.86 2.98 -8.29
N GLU A 41 -1.92 2.42 -9.49
CA GLU A 41 -1.76 0.98 -9.68
C GLU A 41 -0.34 0.57 -9.22
N ASN A 42 -0.26 -0.22 -8.14
CA ASN A 42 0.98 -0.68 -7.49
C ASN A 42 1.87 0.41 -6.86
N GLN A 43 1.30 1.53 -6.40
CA GLN A 43 2.10 2.56 -5.76
C GLN A 43 2.70 2.16 -4.42
N SER A 44 3.94 2.62 -4.23
CA SER A 44 4.62 2.79 -2.96
C SER A 44 3.65 3.43 -1.94
N SER A 45 3.50 2.79 -0.77
CA SER A 45 2.52 3.20 0.25
C SER A 45 2.82 4.58 0.85
N GLU A 46 4.05 5.04 0.69
CA GLU A 46 4.56 6.37 1.02
C GLU A 46 3.79 7.48 0.29
N LEU A 47 3.40 7.26 -0.97
CA LEU A 47 2.66 8.27 -1.72
C LEU A 47 1.32 8.62 -1.08
N ASN A 48 0.71 7.69 -0.34
CA ASN A 48 -0.52 7.99 0.39
C ASN A 48 -0.26 8.96 1.54
N ALA A 49 0.84 8.79 2.29
CA ALA A 49 1.22 9.71 3.35
C ALA A 49 1.58 11.09 2.79
N ILE A 50 2.41 11.12 1.74
CA ILE A 50 2.82 12.36 1.07
C ILE A 50 1.61 13.11 0.50
N ALA A 51 0.64 12.41 -0.10
CA ALA A 51 -0.57 13.04 -0.61
C ALA A 51 -1.44 13.68 0.47
N LEU A 52 -1.40 13.16 1.70
CA LEU A 52 -2.06 13.74 2.86
C LEU A 52 -1.26 14.90 3.48
N GLY A 53 0.00 15.10 3.08
CA GLY A 53 0.90 16.06 3.71
C GLY A 53 1.48 15.57 5.04
N LEU A 54 1.43 14.26 5.30
CA LEU A 54 1.82 13.67 6.58
C LEU A 54 3.15 12.94 6.48
N ASP A 55 3.93 13.01 7.56
CA ASP A 55 5.15 12.24 7.71
C ASP A 55 4.83 10.73 7.79
N TYR A 56 5.83 9.90 7.52
CA TYR A 56 5.69 8.46 7.57
C TYR A 56 6.99 7.78 7.99
N GLU A 57 6.84 6.57 8.51
CA GLU A 57 7.94 5.69 8.84
C GLU A 57 7.84 4.42 7.99
N VAL A 58 8.95 4.02 7.38
CA VAL A 58 9.05 2.72 6.72
C VAL A 58 9.67 1.76 7.72
N GLN A 59 8.89 0.76 8.10
CA GLN A 59 9.32 -0.30 8.99
C GLN A 59 9.40 -1.61 8.22
N HIS A 60 10.43 -2.40 8.55
CA HIS A 60 10.74 -3.65 7.89
C HIS A 60 10.56 -4.82 8.85
N ASN A 61 10.05 -5.93 8.33
CA ASN A 61 9.85 -7.17 9.08
C ASN A 61 9.08 -6.98 10.40
N ILE A 62 8.02 -6.17 10.37
CA ILE A 62 7.18 -5.99 11.57
C ILE A 62 6.45 -7.30 11.84
N GLN A 63 6.66 -7.84 13.03
CA GLN A 63 5.85 -8.92 13.56
C GLN A 63 4.67 -8.34 14.34
N THR A 64 3.46 -8.80 14.02
CA THR A 64 2.23 -8.39 14.71
C THR A 64 1.19 -9.50 14.68
N ILE A 65 0.22 -9.45 15.58
CA ILE A 65 -0.90 -10.39 15.61
C ILE A 65 -2.04 -9.79 14.78
N GLU A 66 -2.39 -10.45 13.69
CA GLU A 66 -3.44 -9.98 12.78
C GLU A 66 -4.67 -10.89 12.82
N LEU A 67 -5.82 -10.29 12.55
CA LEU A 67 -7.02 -11.02 12.18
C LEU A 67 -7.15 -11.05 10.67
N LEU A 68 -6.81 -12.20 10.09
CA LEU A 68 -6.90 -12.46 8.66
C LEU A 68 -8.25 -13.08 8.32
N GLN A 69 -8.72 -12.87 7.10
CA GLN A 69 -10.00 -13.38 6.62
C GLN A 69 -9.95 -13.89 5.19
N ALA A 70 -10.80 -14.87 4.89
CA ALA A 70 -11.07 -15.35 3.55
C ALA A 70 -12.54 -15.76 3.41
N HIS A 71 -13.08 -15.61 2.20
CA HIS A 71 -14.38 -16.19 1.83
C HIS A 71 -14.14 -17.24 0.73
N PRO A 72 -13.68 -18.45 1.09
CA PRO A 72 -13.35 -19.51 0.15
C PRO A 72 -14.59 -20.01 -0.60
N LYS A 73 -14.58 -19.88 -1.93
CA LYS A 73 -15.59 -20.49 -2.83
C LYS A 73 -15.18 -21.86 -3.38
N SER A 74 -13.94 -22.25 -3.09
CA SER A 74 -13.28 -23.50 -3.49
C SER A 74 -12.49 -24.07 -2.32
N GLN A 75 -11.96 -25.28 -2.47
CA GLN A 75 -11.12 -25.94 -1.44
C GLN A 75 -9.85 -25.17 -1.07
N ASN A 76 -9.47 -24.16 -1.85
CA ASN A 76 -8.38 -23.25 -1.51
C ASN A 76 -8.82 -21.78 -1.65
N SER A 77 -8.16 -20.90 -0.90
CA SER A 77 -8.32 -19.45 -0.96
C SER A 77 -7.08 -18.76 -0.39
N ARG A 78 -7.05 -17.42 -0.43
CA ARG A 78 -5.96 -16.62 0.15
C ARG A 78 -6.49 -15.70 1.23
N LEU A 79 -5.85 -15.76 2.40
CA LEU A 79 -6.11 -14.87 3.52
C LEU A 79 -5.76 -13.43 3.18
N LYS A 80 -6.56 -12.51 3.69
CA LYS A 80 -6.38 -11.06 3.58
C LYS A 80 -6.51 -10.45 4.96
N ASN A 81 -5.76 -9.40 5.26
CA ASN A 81 -6.03 -8.63 6.48
C ASN A 81 -7.35 -7.82 6.33
N THR A 82 -7.74 -7.12 7.38
CA THR A 82 -8.96 -6.28 7.41
C THR A 82 -8.98 -5.19 6.33
N SER A 83 -7.82 -4.76 5.85
CA SER A 83 -7.65 -3.79 4.76
C SER A 83 -7.59 -4.45 3.36
N GLY A 84 -7.77 -5.76 3.26
CA GLY A 84 -7.72 -6.51 2.00
C GLY A 84 -6.32 -6.85 1.48
N LYS A 85 -5.25 -6.57 2.25
CA LYS A 85 -3.86 -6.82 1.85
C LYS A 85 -3.48 -8.30 2.03
N THR A 86 -2.67 -8.81 1.11
CA THR A 86 -2.13 -10.20 1.11
C THR A 86 -0.61 -10.27 1.23
N ASN A 87 0.07 -9.12 1.34
CA ASN A 87 1.53 -9.06 1.38
C ASN A 87 2.02 -9.21 2.83
N PHE A 88 1.98 -10.43 3.35
CA PHE A 88 2.49 -10.83 4.65
C PHE A 88 2.99 -12.27 4.57
N HIS A 89 3.81 -12.66 5.55
CA HIS A 89 4.19 -14.05 5.77
C HIS A 89 3.66 -14.51 7.12
N LEU A 90 3.21 -15.76 7.20
CA LEU A 90 2.88 -16.40 8.46
C LEU A 90 4.15 -17.01 9.07
N ILE A 91 4.24 -16.98 10.39
CA ILE A 91 5.34 -17.61 11.12
C ILE A 91 4.98 -19.09 11.28
N GLU A 92 5.60 -19.95 10.46
CA GLU A 92 5.24 -21.38 10.38
C GLU A 92 5.27 -22.08 11.74
N SER A 93 6.30 -21.79 12.55
CA SER A 93 6.44 -22.34 13.90
C SER A 93 5.33 -21.94 14.88
N GLU A 94 4.55 -20.90 14.56
CA GLU A 94 3.48 -20.38 15.41
C GLU A 94 2.07 -20.71 14.87
N LEU A 95 1.97 -21.38 13.71
CA LEU A 95 0.67 -21.75 13.12
C LEU A 95 -0.14 -22.70 13.99
N SER A 96 0.52 -23.56 14.77
CA SER A 96 -0.13 -24.45 15.75
C SER A 96 -0.86 -23.68 16.87
N SER A 97 -0.52 -22.40 17.07
CA SER A 97 -1.17 -21.51 18.04
C SER A 97 -2.24 -20.61 17.44
N ALA A 98 -2.46 -20.70 16.12
CA ALA A 98 -3.44 -19.88 15.43
C ALA A 98 -4.86 -20.20 15.92
N ILE A 99 -5.66 -19.15 16.12
CA ILE A 99 -7.08 -19.30 16.45
C ILE A 99 -7.86 -19.12 15.16
N ALA A 100 -8.43 -20.21 14.65
CA ALA A 100 -9.25 -20.21 13.45
C ALA A 100 -10.72 -20.46 13.79
N TYR A 101 -11.60 -19.73 13.09
CA TYR A 101 -13.04 -19.91 13.20
C TYR A 101 -13.71 -19.47 11.90
N TYR A 102 -14.95 -19.87 11.67
CA TYR A 102 -15.77 -19.32 10.60
C TYR A 102 -17.08 -18.74 11.10
N LEU A 103 -17.63 -17.84 10.30
CA LEU A 103 -18.98 -17.32 10.41
C LEU A 103 -19.81 -17.85 9.24
N VAL A 104 -21.05 -18.27 9.53
CA VAL A 104 -22.00 -18.75 8.52
C VAL A 104 -22.54 -17.58 7.69
N ASP A 105 -22.68 -16.39 8.31
CA ASP A 105 -23.10 -15.15 7.65
C ASP A 105 -22.15 -13.99 8.02
N SER A 106 -21.97 -13.06 7.08
CA SER A 106 -21.35 -11.74 7.27
C SER A 106 -21.87 -10.92 8.44
N ASN A 107 -23.14 -11.11 8.84
CA ASN A 107 -23.77 -10.36 9.92
C ASN A 107 -23.45 -10.91 11.33
N GLN A 108 -22.84 -12.09 11.44
CA GLN A 108 -22.53 -12.70 12.73
C GLN A 108 -21.33 -12.04 13.41
N LYS A 109 -21.37 -11.97 14.74
CA LYS A 109 -20.25 -11.48 15.55
C LYS A 109 -19.19 -12.56 15.72
N SER A 110 -17.95 -12.17 15.97
CA SER A 110 -16.85 -13.13 16.19
C SER A 110 -17.10 -14.10 17.36
N GLY A 111 -17.89 -13.73 18.36
CA GLY A 111 -18.26 -14.61 19.48
C GLY A 111 -19.26 -15.71 19.12
N GLU A 112 -19.85 -15.66 17.93
CA GLU A 112 -20.74 -16.69 17.37
C GLU A 112 -19.99 -17.63 16.40
N GLY A 113 -18.67 -17.46 16.30
CA GLY A 113 -17.84 -18.25 15.41
C GLY A 113 -17.75 -19.71 15.82
N ILE A 114 -17.78 -20.58 14.82
CA ILE A 114 -17.50 -22.02 15.02
C ILE A 114 -16.00 -22.23 14.83
N GLY A 115 -15.37 -22.84 15.83
CA GLY A 115 -13.94 -23.10 15.84
C GLY A 115 -13.52 -24.03 14.70
N LEU A 116 -12.34 -23.77 14.15
CA LEU A 116 -11.71 -24.58 13.13
C LEU A 116 -10.45 -25.22 13.71
N GLU A 117 -10.26 -26.51 13.43
CA GLU A 117 -8.99 -27.17 13.66
C GLU A 117 -8.00 -26.77 12.56
N VAL A 118 -6.79 -26.37 12.96
CA VAL A 118 -5.69 -26.06 12.03
C VAL A 118 -4.76 -27.27 11.94
N VAL A 119 -4.80 -27.95 10.79
CA VAL A 119 -3.94 -29.12 10.49
C VAL A 119 -2.65 -28.68 9.79
N SER A 120 -1.65 -29.56 9.76
CA SER A 120 -0.29 -29.19 9.33
C SER A 120 -0.12 -29.25 7.82
N HIS A 121 -0.81 -30.18 7.14
CA HIS A 121 -0.69 -30.35 5.70
C HIS A 121 -2.04 -30.24 4.98
N PRO A 122 -2.11 -29.65 3.77
CA PRO A 122 -3.35 -29.59 2.98
C PRO A 122 -4.00 -30.96 2.73
N ASP A 123 -3.20 -32.01 2.61
CA ASP A 123 -3.69 -33.37 2.39
C ASP A 123 -4.36 -33.96 3.63
N GLU A 124 -4.23 -33.33 4.81
CA GLU A 124 -4.88 -33.74 6.06
C GLU A 124 -6.30 -33.15 6.21
N VAL A 125 -6.76 -32.38 5.21
CA VAL A 125 -8.07 -31.70 5.23
C VAL A 125 -9.12 -32.60 4.58
N PHE A 126 -9.82 -33.41 5.38
CA PHE A 126 -10.65 -34.48 4.84
C PHE A 126 -12.14 -34.13 4.77
N ASP A 127 -12.85 -33.83 5.88
CA ASP A 127 -14.28 -33.45 5.83
C ASP A 127 -14.81 -32.70 7.09
N ASP A 128 -14.10 -32.66 8.22
CA ASP A 128 -14.51 -31.94 9.44
C ASP A 128 -14.34 -30.41 9.34
N ASP A 129 -14.63 -29.65 10.40
CA ASP A 129 -14.38 -28.21 10.48
C ASP A 129 -12.86 -27.92 10.61
N GLN A 130 -12.12 -28.23 9.54
CA GLN A 130 -10.65 -28.22 9.44
C GLN A 130 -10.14 -27.29 8.35
N ILE A 131 -8.96 -26.71 8.59
CA ILE A 131 -8.20 -25.95 7.62
C ILE A 131 -6.71 -26.28 7.69
N ALA A 132 -5.99 -26.15 6.58
CA ALA A 132 -4.53 -26.05 6.56
C ALA A 132 -4.12 -24.67 6.03
N ILE A 133 -3.00 -24.15 6.49
CA ILE A 133 -2.49 -22.83 6.08
C ILE A 133 -0.99 -22.92 5.80
N ASN A 134 -0.55 -22.37 4.67
CA ASN A 134 0.89 -22.28 4.38
C ASN A 134 1.48 -20.92 4.80
N SER A 135 2.80 -20.79 4.77
CA SER A 135 3.53 -19.55 5.12
C SER A 135 3.15 -18.32 4.28
N GLU A 136 2.59 -18.50 3.10
CA GLU A 136 2.14 -17.41 2.22
C GLU A 136 0.69 -16.97 2.48
N GLY A 137 0.03 -17.57 3.47
CA GLY A 137 -1.36 -17.28 3.81
C GLY A 137 -2.38 -17.89 2.84
N ARG A 138 -1.99 -18.90 2.06
CA ARG A 138 -2.94 -19.74 1.33
C ARG A 138 -3.60 -20.70 2.31
N ILE A 139 -4.92 -20.77 2.27
CA ILE A 139 -5.70 -21.69 3.09
C ILE A 139 -6.26 -22.80 2.22
N TYR A 140 -6.34 -23.97 2.82
CA TYR A 140 -7.00 -25.16 2.30
C TYR A 140 -8.10 -25.50 3.29
N ILE A 141 -9.30 -25.75 2.79
CA ILE A 141 -10.50 -25.86 3.61
C ILE A 141 -11.25 -27.16 3.32
N SER A 142 -11.88 -27.71 4.34
CA SER A 142 -12.78 -28.85 4.16
C SER A 142 -14.06 -28.43 3.43
N LYS A 143 -14.85 -29.42 3.00
CA LYS A 143 -16.13 -29.16 2.32
C LYS A 143 -17.12 -28.39 3.21
N ASN A 144 -17.11 -28.62 4.52
CA ASN A 144 -18.01 -27.98 5.47
C ASN A 144 -17.74 -26.49 5.63
N VAL A 145 -16.52 -26.02 5.34
CA VAL A 145 -16.12 -24.61 5.51
C VAL A 145 -16.35 -23.79 4.24
N LYS A 146 -16.68 -24.45 3.13
CA LYS A 146 -16.93 -23.81 1.83
C LYS A 146 -18.06 -22.78 1.93
N ASP A 147 -17.86 -21.64 1.26
CA ASP A 147 -18.81 -20.52 1.21
C ASP A 147 -19.04 -19.81 2.55
N LYS A 148 -18.29 -20.15 3.61
CA LYS A 148 -18.29 -19.46 4.90
C LYS A 148 -17.20 -18.40 5.00
N ILE A 149 -17.32 -17.47 5.95
CA ILE A 149 -16.29 -16.46 6.19
C ILE A 149 -15.32 -17.00 7.22
N VAL A 150 -14.15 -17.43 6.75
CA VAL A 150 -13.06 -17.94 7.60
C VAL A 150 -12.27 -16.76 8.15
N LYS A 151 -12.00 -16.79 9.45
CA LYS A 151 -11.16 -15.83 10.16
C LYS A 151 -10.06 -16.58 10.91
N VAL A 152 -8.84 -16.08 10.80
CA VAL A 152 -7.66 -16.65 11.43
C VAL A 152 -6.93 -15.55 12.17
N ARG A 153 -6.81 -15.68 13.50
CA ARG A 153 -5.96 -14.81 14.32
C ARG A 153 -4.61 -15.50 14.49
N THR A 154 -3.57 -14.92 13.91
CA THR A 154 -2.23 -15.52 13.91
C THR A 154 -1.15 -14.43 13.85
N PRO A 155 0.05 -14.69 14.37
CA PRO A 155 1.23 -13.87 14.14
C PRO A 155 1.61 -13.82 12.67
N VAL A 156 1.90 -12.62 12.18
CA VAL A 156 2.33 -12.37 10.81
C VAL A 156 3.56 -11.48 10.80
N ILE A 157 4.37 -11.62 9.75
CA ILE A 157 5.45 -10.70 9.43
C ILE A 157 5.04 -9.90 8.20
N TYR A 158 5.00 -8.58 8.32
CA TYR A 158 4.94 -7.68 7.18
C TYR A 158 6.37 -7.35 6.76
N PRO A 159 6.83 -7.78 5.56
CA PRO A 159 8.19 -7.50 5.09
C PRO A 159 8.51 -6.01 5.06
N ARG A 160 7.49 -5.20 4.77
CA ARG A 160 7.57 -3.76 4.65
C ARG A 160 6.22 -3.13 4.90
N GLN A 161 6.16 -2.19 5.83
CA GLN A 161 4.95 -1.42 6.13
C GLN A 161 5.29 0.06 6.22
N VAL A 162 4.39 0.89 5.69
CA VAL A 162 4.44 2.34 5.86
C VAL A 162 3.44 2.71 6.94
N ILE A 163 3.94 3.36 7.98
CA ILE A 163 3.13 3.89 9.08
C ILE A 163 2.99 5.38 8.86
N VAL A 164 1.75 5.86 8.75
CA VAL A 164 1.45 7.29 8.60
C VAL A 164 1.50 7.94 9.98
N MET A 165 2.41 8.90 10.14
CA MET A 165 2.54 9.71 11.35
C MET A 165 1.51 10.85 11.33
N GLN A 166 1.15 11.38 12.51
CA GLN A 166 0.22 12.52 12.59
C GLN A 166 0.92 13.88 12.43
N ASN A 167 2.25 13.90 12.33
CA ASN A 167 3.01 15.12 12.12
C ASN A 167 3.04 15.47 10.63
N ASP A 168 3.14 16.76 10.33
CA ASP A 168 3.26 17.23 8.96
C ASP A 168 4.61 16.79 8.35
N LEU A 169 4.58 16.38 7.08
CA LEU A 169 5.81 16.17 6.31
C LEU A 169 6.35 17.53 5.88
N GLU A 170 7.47 17.94 6.48
CA GLU A 170 7.99 19.30 6.36
C GLU A 170 8.25 19.71 4.90
N GLN A 171 9.03 18.90 4.17
CA GLN A 171 9.48 19.23 2.81
C GLN A 171 9.64 17.99 1.94
N ILE A 172 9.42 18.17 0.64
CA ILE A 172 9.74 17.19 -0.39
C ILE A 172 10.51 17.84 -1.53
N ILE A 173 11.20 17.01 -2.32
CA ILE A 173 11.90 17.42 -3.52
C ILE A 173 11.23 16.75 -4.72
N ALA A 174 10.85 17.54 -5.71
CA ALA A 174 10.37 17.07 -6.98
C ALA A 174 11.47 17.24 -8.03
N HIS A 175 11.68 16.18 -8.80
CA HIS A 175 12.66 16.16 -9.87
C HIS A 175 11.92 16.08 -11.20
N LEU A 176 12.28 16.92 -12.15
CA LEU A 176 11.65 16.97 -13.46
C LEU A 176 12.71 17.02 -14.56
N VAL A 177 12.49 16.26 -15.62
CA VAL A 177 13.22 16.38 -16.88
C VAL A 177 12.24 16.94 -17.91
N CYS A 178 12.56 18.10 -18.47
CA CYS A 178 11.68 18.80 -19.39
C CYS A 178 12.43 19.40 -20.58
N LEU A 179 11.67 19.78 -21.61
CA LEU A 179 12.18 20.59 -22.71
C LEU A 179 11.76 22.04 -22.49
N SER A 180 12.75 22.92 -22.48
CA SER A 180 12.57 24.37 -22.39
C SER A 180 11.85 24.94 -23.61
N GLU A 181 11.47 26.22 -23.54
CA GLU A 181 10.88 26.91 -24.69
C GLU A 181 11.84 27.03 -25.87
N THR A 182 13.15 27.05 -25.61
CA THR A 182 14.25 27.17 -26.58
C THR A 182 14.72 25.83 -27.14
N GLY A 183 14.15 24.71 -26.68
CA GLY A 183 14.49 23.37 -27.18
C GLY A 183 15.66 22.68 -26.47
N ASN A 184 16.18 23.28 -25.39
CA ASN A 184 17.18 22.64 -24.53
C ASN A 184 16.50 21.67 -23.56
N VAL A 185 17.16 20.54 -23.28
CA VAL A 185 16.76 19.64 -22.20
C VAL A 185 17.19 20.28 -20.88
N GLU A 186 16.25 20.37 -19.94
CA GLU A 186 16.47 20.94 -18.61
C GLU A 186 16.11 19.92 -17.53
N TYR A 187 16.94 19.85 -16.51
CA TYR A 187 16.64 19.21 -15.24
C TYR A 187 16.22 20.28 -14.23
N LEU A 188 15.06 20.08 -13.61
CA LEU A 188 14.54 20.94 -12.55
C LEU A 188 14.49 20.15 -11.25
N GLU A 189 15.02 20.77 -10.21
CA GLU A 189 14.90 20.31 -8.84
C GLU A 189 14.08 21.34 -8.07
N ILE A 190 12.94 20.92 -7.54
CA ILE A 190 11.97 21.79 -6.88
C ILE A 190 11.77 21.31 -5.47
N LYS A 191 12.23 22.09 -4.51
CA LYS A 191 12.02 21.85 -3.09
C LYS A 191 10.81 22.65 -2.63
N GLY A 192 9.92 22.02 -1.88
CA GLY A 192 8.73 22.71 -1.40
C GLY A 192 7.95 22.01 -0.31
N ASN A 193 6.98 22.74 0.23
CA ASN A 193 6.11 22.28 1.30
C ASN A 193 4.81 21.73 0.70
N LEU A 194 4.26 20.65 1.26
CA LEU A 194 3.04 20.03 0.76
C LEU A 194 1.80 20.88 1.08
N GLU A 195 0.88 21.04 0.12
CA GLU A 195 -0.47 21.50 0.44
C GLU A 195 -1.24 20.34 1.09
N GLN A 196 -1.72 20.52 2.33
CA GLN A 196 -2.55 19.53 3.00
C GLN A 196 -3.83 19.27 2.19
N ASN A 197 -3.92 18.12 1.52
CA ASN A 197 -5.13 17.70 0.83
C ASN A 197 -6.03 16.94 1.80
N LYS A 198 -6.94 17.66 2.48
CA LYS A 198 -7.92 17.07 3.42
C LYS A 198 -9.02 16.22 2.75
N GLY A 199 -8.78 15.64 1.58
CA GLY A 199 -9.82 14.99 0.78
C GLY A 199 -9.32 14.05 -0.30
N VAL A 200 -8.27 13.26 -0.04
CA VAL A 200 -7.85 12.20 -0.97
C VAL A 200 -8.95 11.13 -1.01
N SER A 201 -9.84 11.23 -1.98
CA SER A 201 -10.82 10.19 -2.29
C SER A 201 -10.09 9.04 -2.97
N ALA A 202 -9.94 7.92 -2.26
CA ALA A 202 -9.37 6.67 -2.77
C ALA A 202 -10.16 6.04 -3.94
N LYS A 203 -11.23 6.69 -4.42
CA LYS A 203 -12.05 6.19 -5.55
C LYS A 203 -11.38 6.38 -6.91
N ASN A 204 -10.42 7.30 -7.03
CA ASN A 204 -9.74 7.52 -8.29
C ASN A 204 -8.38 6.82 -8.26
N LYS A 205 -8.05 6.09 -9.34
CA LYS A 205 -6.76 5.41 -9.53
C LYS A 205 -5.57 6.39 -9.72
N LEU A 206 -5.67 7.58 -9.14
CA LEU A 206 -4.77 8.69 -9.34
C LEU A 206 -4.55 9.40 -8.00
N THR A 207 -3.29 9.62 -7.65
CA THR A 207 -2.88 10.41 -6.50
C THR A 207 -2.32 11.73 -7.03
N THR A 208 -2.81 12.86 -6.52
CA THR A 208 -2.28 14.18 -6.89
C THR A 208 -1.64 14.83 -5.68
N ILE A 209 -0.40 15.27 -5.85
CA ILE A 209 0.40 15.95 -4.84
C ILE A 209 0.59 17.39 -5.32
N LYS A 210 0.43 18.33 -4.38
CA LYS A 210 0.58 19.76 -4.62
C LYS A 210 1.64 20.30 -3.67
N ILE A 211 2.54 21.10 -4.22
CA ILE A 211 3.75 21.58 -3.58
C ILE A 211 3.78 23.09 -3.72
N ASN A 212 3.93 23.79 -2.59
CA ASN A 212 4.29 25.19 -2.57
C ASN A 212 5.81 25.30 -2.71
N ILE A 213 6.26 25.91 -3.81
CA ILE A 213 7.67 25.99 -4.18
C ILE A 213 8.39 26.91 -3.19
N VAL A 214 9.41 26.38 -2.53
CA VAL A 214 10.32 27.13 -1.65
C VAL A 214 11.59 27.48 -2.41
N GLU A 215 12.12 26.51 -3.17
CA GLU A 215 13.35 26.67 -3.93
C GLU A 215 13.23 25.90 -5.25
N LYS A 216 13.84 26.47 -6.30
CA LYS A 216 13.88 25.88 -7.64
C LYS A 216 15.27 26.05 -8.22
N ARG A 217 15.91 24.93 -8.57
CA ARG A 217 17.16 24.89 -9.33
C ARG A 217 16.86 24.39 -10.76
N VAL A 218 17.54 24.97 -11.73
CA VAL A 218 17.47 24.60 -13.15
C VAL A 218 18.86 24.32 -13.66
N GLU A 219 19.02 23.20 -14.35
CA GLU A 219 20.26 22.79 -14.99
C GLU A 219 19.97 22.42 -16.44
N VAL A 220 20.73 23.00 -17.39
CA VAL A 220 20.65 22.62 -18.79
C VAL A 220 21.50 21.37 -18.98
N LEU A 221 20.93 20.33 -19.59
CA LEU A 221 21.61 19.09 -19.87
C LEU A 221 22.16 19.12 -21.31
N ASP A 222 23.46 18.88 -21.44
CA ASP A 222 24.18 18.78 -22.73
C ASP A 222 23.90 17.45 -23.46
#